data_AF-C3MIB9-F1
#
_entry.id   AF-C3MIB9-F1
#
_cell.length_a   1.000
_cell.length_b   1.000
_cell.length_c   1.000
_cell.angle_alpha   90.00
_cell.angle_beta   90.00
_cell.angle_gamma   90.00
#
_symmetry.space_group_name_H-M   'P 1'
#
loop_
_entity.id
_entity.type
_entity.pdbx_description
1 polymer ?
#
loop_
_entity_poly.entity_id
_entity_poly.type
_entity_poly.pdbx_seq_one_letter_code
_entity_poly.pdbx_strand_id
1 'polypeptide(L)'
;MPNSYDPNRISALRALSKSGDDNGFRKAVDLHTERGLPIEEIQQAIHASEWRYVVEGCGTSVALERRSELLGYYDDMLEHIEDALSTMTDLDDVRGGPKGMLRHLEEREALGKDCFEALLEGRRVLQYLLPEDDLPDPKHDIGRLLSKSGFLWDGAYEVEKVPGENEQIFNEAVKIMEYMLSTWSASRPVEEE
;
A
#
# COMPACT_ATOMS: atom_id res chain seq x y z
N MET A 1 -43.00 -3.53 -5.02
CA MET A 1 -43.35 -4.63 -4.10
C MET A 1 -42.55 -4.42 -2.83
N PRO A 2 -43.08 -4.64 -1.62
CA PRO A 2 -42.23 -4.61 -0.44
C PRO A 2 -41.32 -5.83 -0.53
N ASN A 3 -40.01 -5.63 -0.68
CA ASN A 3 -39.03 -6.70 -0.48
C ASN A 3 -39.14 -7.11 0.99
N SER A 4 -40.01 -8.08 1.30
CA SER A 4 -40.08 -8.61 2.65
C SER A 4 -38.83 -9.45 2.86
N TYR A 5 -37.86 -8.87 3.55
CA TYR A 5 -36.68 -9.58 4.00
C TYR A 5 -37.11 -10.83 4.79
N ASP A 6 -36.44 -11.97 4.55
CA ASP A 6 -36.75 -13.21 5.23
C ASP A 6 -35.92 -13.32 6.54
N PRO A 7 -36.57 -13.23 7.72
CA PRO A 7 -35.84 -13.28 8.99
C PRO A 7 -35.09 -14.58 9.21
N ASN A 8 -35.54 -15.70 8.62
CA ASN A 8 -34.87 -16.98 8.75
C ASN A 8 -33.56 -17.01 7.95
N ARG A 9 -33.55 -16.41 6.76
CA ARG A 9 -32.32 -16.29 5.95
C ARG A 9 -31.29 -15.40 6.63
N ILE A 10 -31.72 -14.24 7.12
CA ILE A 10 -30.85 -13.33 7.88
C ILE A 10 -30.26 -14.05 9.09
N SER A 11 -31.09 -14.80 9.83
CA SER A 11 -30.64 -15.54 11.01
C SER A 11 -29.65 -16.66 10.67
N ALA A 12 -29.86 -17.37 9.55
CA ALA A 12 -28.95 -18.40 9.08
C ALA A 12 -27.59 -17.83 8.66
N LEU A 13 -27.59 -16.73 7.88
CA LEU A 13 -26.37 -16.01 7.50
C LEU A 13 -25.62 -15.48 8.74
N ARG A 14 -26.36 -14.92 9.72
CA ARG A 14 -25.78 -14.43 10.97
C ARG A 14 -25.17 -15.55 11.83
N ALA A 15 -25.76 -16.75 11.81
CA ALA A 15 -25.19 -17.89 12.51
C ALA A 15 -23.86 -18.33 11.86
N LEU A 16 -23.80 -18.33 10.52
CA LEU A 16 -22.58 -18.64 9.77
C LEU A 16 -21.49 -17.58 9.96
N SER A 17 -21.83 -16.29 9.95
CA SER A 17 -20.84 -15.21 10.15
C SER A 17 -20.13 -15.27 11.51
N LYS A 18 -20.74 -15.96 12.49
CA LYS A 18 -20.25 -16.17 13.85
C LYS A 18 -19.69 -17.56 14.11
N SER A 19 -19.77 -18.50 13.17
CA SER A 19 -19.39 -19.90 13.39
C SER A 19 -17.88 -20.14 13.37
N GLY A 20 -17.10 -19.19 12.83
CA GLY A 20 -15.68 -19.36 12.54
C GLY A 20 -15.39 -20.11 11.23
N ASP A 21 -16.43 -20.55 10.51
CA ASP A 21 -16.31 -21.09 9.15
C ASP A 21 -16.43 -19.97 8.11
N ASP A 22 -15.34 -19.20 7.97
CA ASP A 22 -15.29 -18.02 7.11
C ASP A 22 -15.52 -18.39 5.63
N ASN A 23 -15.02 -19.55 5.20
CA ASN A 23 -15.25 -20.07 3.86
C ASN A 23 -16.70 -20.49 3.64
N GLY A 24 -17.32 -21.15 4.63
CA GLY A 24 -18.74 -21.48 4.59
C GLY A 24 -19.63 -20.24 4.53
N PHE A 25 -19.27 -19.20 5.29
CA PHE A 25 -20.00 -17.93 5.25
C PHE A 25 -19.86 -17.23 3.89
N ARG A 26 -18.64 -17.10 3.34
CA ARG A 26 -18.41 -16.52 2.01
C ARG A 26 -19.24 -17.23 0.93
N LYS A 27 -19.17 -18.57 0.88
CA LYS A 27 -19.96 -19.38 -0.06
C LYS A 27 -21.47 -19.17 0.09
N ALA A 28 -21.95 -19.01 1.32
CA ALA A 28 -23.38 -18.74 1.56
C ALA A 28 -23.80 -17.37 1.03
N VAL A 29 -22.93 -16.36 1.14
CA VAL A 29 -23.15 -15.02 0.58
C VAL A 29 -23.08 -15.03 -0.96
N ASP A 30 -22.12 -15.72 -1.55
CA ASP A 30 -22.02 -15.87 -3.01
C ASP A 30 -23.32 -16.48 -3.57
N LEU A 31 -23.75 -17.61 -3.00
CA LEU A 31 -24.99 -18.28 -3.38
C LEU A 31 -26.24 -17.40 -3.16
N HIS A 32 -26.21 -16.54 -2.14
CA HIS A 32 -27.28 -15.58 -1.88
C HIS A 32 -27.38 -14.55 -3.00
N THR A 33 -26.24 -13.99 -3.41
CA THR A 33 -26.16 -13.03 -4.53
C THR A 33 -26.51 -13.67 -5.88
N GLU A 34 -26.01 -14.87 -6.17
CA GLU A 34 -26.31 -15.63 -7.40
C GLU A 34 -27.80 -15.91 -7.57
N ARG A 35 -28.53 -16.07 -6.46
CA ARG A 35 -29.99 -16.28 -6.45
C ARG A 35 -30.78 -14.98 -6.61
N GLY A 36 -30.11 -13.83 -6.75
CA GLY A 36 -30.75 -12.52 -6.84
C GLY A 36 -31.46 -12.10 -5.56
N LEU A 37 -31.04 -12.63 -4.41
CA LEU A 37 -31.61 -12.27 -3.12
C LEU A 37 -31.08 -10.90 -2.64
N PRO A 38 -31.82 -10.18 -1.79
CA PRO A 38 -31.45 -8.81 -1.41
C PRO A 38 -30.12 -8.74 -0.63
N ILE A 39 -29.25 -7.79 -1.00
CA ILE A 39 -27.97 -7.53 -0.30
C ILE A 39 -28.22 -7.02 1.11
N GLU A 40 -29.34 -6.35 1.37
CA GLU A 40 -29.71 -5.86 2.70
C GLU A 40 -29.92 -7.01 3.71
N GLU A 41 -30.20 -8.23 3.26
CA GLU A 41 -30.23 -9.41 4.15
C GLU A 41 -28.82 -9.78 4.62
N ILE A 42 -27.81 -9.64 3.76
CA ILE A 42 -26.40 -9.84 4.11
C ILE A 42 -25.95 -8.74 5.08
N GLN A 43 -26.25 -7.47 4.77
CA GLN A 43 -25.96 -6.33 5.65
C GLN A 43 -26.53 -6.53 7.06
N GLN A 44 -27.80 -6.92 7.16
CA GLN A 44 -28.44 -7.20 8.44
C GLN A 44 -27.80 -8.40 9.15
N ALA A 45 -27.38 -9.43 8.42
CA ALA A 45 -26.75 -10.61 9.00
C ALA A 45 -25.40 -10.29 9.64
N ILE A 46 -24.59 -9.42 9.02
CA ILE A 46 -23.25 -9.03 9.49
C ILE A 46 -23.22 -7.79 10.38
N HIS A 47 -24.36 -7.14 10.60
CA HIS A 47 -24.46 -5.97 11.47
C HIS A 47 -23.83 -6.24 12.85
N ALA A 48 -22.98 -5.32 13.31
CA ALA A 48 -22.21 -5.43 14.55
C ALA A 48 -21.33 -6.70 14.64
N SER A 49 -20.77 -7.12 13.50
CA SER A 49 -19.74 -8.18 13.43
C SER A 49 -18.42 -7.64 12.86
N GLU A 50 -17.40 -8.48 12.82
CA GLU A 50 -16.10 -8.17 12.20
C GLU A 50 -16.16 -8.15 10.66
N TRP A 51 -17.24 -8.63 10.04
CA TRP A 51 -17.33 -8.67 8.59
C TRP A 51 -17.63 -7.29 8.01
N ARG A 52 -16.88 -6.94 6.96
CA ARG A 52 -17.10 -5.78 6.09
C ARG A 52 -17.34 -6.25 4.68
N TYR A 53 -17.98 -5.42 3.88
CA TYR A 53 -18.33 -5.77 2.52
C TYR A 53 -18.30 -4.58 1.60
N VAL A 54 -18.02 -4.85 0.33
CA VAL A 54 -18.18 -3.90 -0.78
C VAL A 54 -19.07 -4.56 -1.82
N VAL A 55 -19.93 -3.75 -2.45
CA VAL A 55 -20.78 -4.19 -3.56
C VAL A 55 -20.05 -3.96 -4.86
N GLU A 56 -19.91 -4.99 -5.67
CA GLU A 56 -19.18 -4.98 -6.93
C GLU A 56 -20.10 -5.23 -8.13
N GLY A 57 -19.58 -5.01 -9.34
CA GLY A 57 -20.26 -5.36 -10.59
C GLY A 57 -21.64 -4.69 -10.78
N CYS A 58 -21.83 -3.46 -10.30
CA CYS A 58 -23.13 -2.77 -10.31
C CYS A 58 -24.22 -3.47 -9.47
N GLY A 59 -23.85 -4.17 -8.40
CA GLY A 59 -24.80 -4.85 -7.52
C GLY A 59 -24.93 -6.35 -7.74
N THR A 60 -24.09 -6.95 -8.58
CA THR A 60 -24.17 -8.39 -8.90
C THR A 60 -23.37 -9.27 -7.97
N SER A 61 -22.38 -8.71 -7.26
CA SER A 61 -21.52 -9.47 -6.35
C SER A 61 -21.20 -8.67 -5.09
N VAL A 62 -20.79 -9.39 -4.05
CA VAL A 62 -20.39 -8.82 -2.77
C VAL A 62 -19.02 -9.38 -2.40
N ALA A 63 -18.03 -8.51 -2.28
CA ALA A 63 -16.75 -8.86 -1.69
C ALA A 63 -16.86 -8.76 -0.16
N LEU A 64 -16.37 -9.77 0.56
CA LEU A 64 -16.39 -9.83 2.02
C LEU A 64 -14.97 -9.90 2.56
N GLU A 65 -14.68 -9.17 3.63
CA GLU A 65 -13.42 -9.29 4.37
C GLU A 65 -13.63 -9.06 5.87
N ARG A 66 -12.74 -9.61 6.70
CA ARG A 66 -12.72 -9.30 8.13
C ARG A 66 -12.06 -7.94 8.31
N ARG A 67 -12.64 -7.09 9.16
CA ARG A 67 -12.06 -5.80 9.54
C ARG A 67 -10.64 -5.96 10.08
N SER A 68 -10.40 -6.97 10.93
CA SER A 68 -9.07 -7.24 11.47
C SER A 68 -8.06 -7.66 10.41
N GLU A 69 -8.48 -8.37 9.36
CA GLU A 69 -7.59 -8.76 8.25
C GLU A 69 -7.27 -7.55 7.37
N LEU A 70 -8.28 -6.72 7.07
CA LEU A 70 -8.11 -5.47 6.31
C LEU A 70 -7.12 -4.53 6.99
N LEU A 71 -7.33 -4.26 8.28
CA LEU A 71 -6.46 -3.38 9.05
C LEU A 71 -5.08 -4.01 9.26
N GLY A 72 -5.02 -5.30 9.59
CA GLY A 72 -3.75 -6.00 9.80
C GLY A 72 -2.86 -5.99 8.56
N TYR A 73 -3.43 -6.24 7.37
CA TYR A 73 -2.64 -6.18 6.13
C TYR A 73 -2.14 -4.76 5.84
N TYR A 74 -2.95 -3.74 6.11
CA TYR A 74 -2.52 -2.36 5.95
C TYR A 74 -1.41 -1.98 6.95
N ASP A 75 -1.54 -2.41 8.21
CA ASP A 75 -0.53 -2.20 9.25
C ASP A 75 0.79 -2.90 8.88
N ASP A 76 0.74 -4.13 8.35
CA ASP A 76 1.93 -4.86 7.87
C ASP A 76 2.68 -4.07 6.77
N MET A 77 1.96 -3.36 5.89
CA MET A 77 2.58 -2.50 4.88
C MET A 77 3.26 -1.27 5.49
N LEU A 78 2.67 -0.70 6.53
CA LEU A 78 3.28 0.42 7.27
C LEU A 78 4.54 -0.03 8.02
N GLU A 79 4.52 -1.22 8.61
CA GLU A 79 5.70 -1.84 9.23
C GLU A 79 6.81 -2.06 8.19
N HIS A 80 6.47 -2.54 6.98
CA HIS A 80 7.44 -2.70 5.91
C HIS A 80 8.14 -1.39 5.52
N ILE A 81 7.39 -0.29 5.44
CA ILE A 81 7.93 1.05 5.18
C ILE A 81 8.88 1.48 6.32
N GLU A 82 8.52 1.22 7.58
CA GLU A 82 9.36 1.54 8.73
C GLU A 82 10.67 0.74 8.74
N ASP A 83 10.61 -0.55 8.39
CA ASP A 83 11.79 -1.40 8.24
C ASP A 83 12.70 -0.92 7.10
N ALA A 84 12.13 -0.57 5.94
CA ALA A 84 12.87 -0.02 4.81
C ALA A 84 13.57 1.29 5.19
N LEU A 85 12.89 2.19 5.91
CA LEU A 85 13.47 3.41 6.44
C LEU A 85 14.64 3.15 7.40
N SER A 86 14.56 2.11 8.23
CA SER A 86 15.59 1.79 9.22
C SER A 86 16.88 1.23 8.61
N THR A 87 16.77 0.66 7.40
CA THR A 87 17.88 -0.01 6.69
C THR A 87 18.45 0.82 5.54
N MET A 88 17.80 1.93 5.19
CA MET A 88 18.22 2.84 4.13
C MET A 88 19.59 3.46 4.45
N THR A 89 20.47 3.48 3.44
CA THR A 89 21.81 4.05 3.57
C THR A 89 21.72 5.59 3.69
N ASP A 90 22.59 6.23 4.47
CA ASP A 90 22.64 7.71 4.45
C ASP A 90 23.39 8.21 3.22
N LEU A 91 22.99 9.36 2.69
CA LEU A 91 23.59 9.95 1.51
C LEU A 91 25.08 10.25 1.75
N ASP A 92 25.43 10.69 2.95
CA ASP A 92 26.80 11.03 3.32
C ASP A 92 27.75 9.81 3.25
N ASP A 93 27.24 8.59 3.47
CA ASP A 93 28.04 7.36 3.41
C ASP A 93 28.39 6.92 1.98
N VAL A 94 27.56 7.32 1.00
CA VAL A 94 27.72 6.95 -0.41
C VAL A 94 28.26 8.08 -1.28
N ARG A 95 28.38 9.29 -0.71
CA ARG A 95 28.75 10.49 -1.45
C ARG A 95 30.14 10.38 -2.06
N GLY A 96 30.28 10.83 -3.30
CA GLY A 96 31.52 10.77 -4.06
C GLY A 96 31.75 9.44 -4.79
N GLY A 97 30.96 8.41 -4.50
CA GLY A 97 30.93 7.16 -5.27
C GLY A 97 29.70 7.13 -6.19
N PRO A 98 29.82 7.33 -7.51
CA PRO A 98 28.65 7.46 -8.39
C PRO A 98 27.76 6.23 -8.37
N LYS A 99 28.33 5.03 -8.27
CA LYS A 99 27.55 3.78 -8.13
C LYS A 99 26.78 3.71 -6.81
N GLY A 100 27.37 4.17 -5.71
CA GLY A 100 26.69 4.22 -4.40
C GLY A 100 25.55 5.22 -4.40
N MET A 101 25.77 6.40 -5.00
CA MET A 101 24.76 7.44 -5.15
C MET A 101 23.57 6.99 -6.01
N LEU A 102 23.81 6.29 -7.13
CA LEU A 102 22.73 5.74 -7.95
C LEU A 102 21.95 4.65 -7.22
N ARG A 103 22.64 3.75 -6.49
CA ARG A 103 21.97 2.75 -5.66
C ARG A 103 21.10 3.39 -4.57
N HIS A 104 21.57 4.47 -3.95
CA HIS A 104 20.79 5.23 -2.97
C HIS A 104 19.50 5.82 -3.58
N LEU A 105 19.55 6.27 -4.84
CA LEU A 105 18.35 6.69 -5.57
C LEU A 105 17.39 5.52 -5.82
N GLU A 106 17.92 4.34 -6.20
CA GLU A 106 17.10 3.13 -6.36
C GLU A 106 16.42 2.73 -5.03
N GLU A 107 17.11 2.84 -3.90
CA GLU A 107 16.54 2.60 -2.56
C GLU A 107 15.39 3.59 -2.24
N ARG A 108 15.51 4.86 -2.63
CA ARG A 108 14.46 5.87 -2.46
C ARG A 108 13.26 5.66 -3.39
N GLU A 109 13.49 5.21 -4.62
CA GLU A 109 12.43 4.84 -5.55
C GLU A 109 11.66 3.61 -5.04
N ALA A 110 12.37 2.58 -4.56
CA ALA A 110 11.74 1.40 -3.95
C ALA A 110 10.84 1.80 -2.77
N LEU A 111 11.34 2.65 -1.87
CA LEU A 111 10.54 3.14 -0.74
C LEU A 111 9.33 3.98 -1.19
N GLY A 112 9.48 4.81 -2.23
CA GLY A 112 8.36 5.58 -2.79
C GLY A 112 7.28 4.68 -3.40
N LYS A 113 7.68 3.57 -4.02
CA LYS A 113 6.76 2.54 -4.49
C LYS A 113 6.02 1.86 -3.34
N ASP A 114 6.70 1.49 -2.25
CA ASP A 114 6.06 0.88 -1.08
C ASP A 114 5.03 1.84 -0.45
N CYS A 115 5.37 3.14 -0.37
CA CYS A 115 4.43 4.19 0.04
C CYS A 115 3.21 4.26 -0.88
N PHE A 116 3.40 4.16 -2.19
CA PHE A 116 2.31 4.19 -3.15
C PHE A 116 1.39 2.97 -3.02
N GLU A 117 1.95 1.77 -2.84
CA GLU A 117 1.18 0.55 -2.61
C GLU A 117 0.38 0.64 -1.31
N ALA A 118 0.99 1.10 -0.21
CA ALA A 118 0.30 1.30 1.06
C ALA A 118 -0.81 2.36 0.96
N LEU A 119 -0.60 3.43 0.19
CA LEU A 119 -1.63 4.44 -0.07
C LEU A 119 -2.83 3.85 -0.81
N LEU A 120 -2.60 2.98 -1.82
CA LEU A 120 -3.67 2.31 -2.54
C LEU A 120 -4.42 1.33 -1.64
N GLU A 121 -3.69 0.56 -0.84
CA GLU A 121 -4.30 -0.41 0.07
C GLU A 121 -5.12 0.29 1.16
N GLY A 122 -4.59 1.33 1.80
CA GLY A 122 -5.35 2.10 2.78
C GLY A 122 -6.63 2.72 2.19
N ARG A 123 -6.59 3.15 0.91
CA ARG A 123 -7.79 3.59 0.19
C ARG A 123 -8.76 2.45 -0.12
N ARG A 124 -8.27 1.25 -0.39
CA ARG A 124 -9.09 0.04 -0.56
C ARG A 124 -9.79 -0.29 0.75
N VAL A 125 -9.04 -0.35 1.85
CA VAL A 125 -9.57 -0.60 3.21
C VAL A 125 -10.68 0.40 3.57
N LEU A 126 -10.47 1.69 3.31
CA LEU A 126 -11.49 2.72 3.56
C LEU A 126 -12.83 2.49 2.84
N GLN A 127 -12.86 1.74 1.73
CA GLN A 127 -14.12 1.38 1.05
C GLN A 127 -14.93 0.33 1.81
N TYR A 128 -14.26 -0.50 2.60
CA TYR A 128 -14.89 -1.56 3.39
C TYR A 128 -15.38 -1.05 4.76
N LEU A 129 -14.65 -0.11 5.37
CA LEU A 129 -14.89 0.31 6.74
C LEU A 129 -16.17 1.14 6.89
N LEU A 130 -16.81 0.99 8.06
CA LEU A 130 -17.96 1.79 8.44
C LEU A 130 -17.49 3.10 9.07
N PRO A 131 -18.31 4.18 9.06
CA PRO A 131 -17.95 5.46 9.68
C PRO A 131 -17.59 5.37 11.17
N GLU A 132 -18.14 4.39 11.87
CA GLU A 132 -17.87 4.09 13.28
C GLU A 132 -16.61 3.24 13.54
N ASP A 133 -15.96 2.71 12.50
CA ASP A 133 -14.67 2.04 12.64
C ASP A 133 -13.53 3.07 12.78
N ASP A 134 -12.40 2.63 13.34
CA ASP A 134 -11.17 3.43 13.34
C ASP A 134 -10.63 3.50 11.90
N LEU A 135 -10.84 4.65 11.25
CA LEU A 135 -10.48 4.86 9.86
C LEU A 135 -8.99 5.24 9.73
N PRO A 136 -8.21 4.54 8.89
CA PRO A 136 -6.83 4.95 8.60
C PRO A 136 -6.81 6.26 7.82
N ASP A 137 -5.72 7.02 7.94
CA ASP A 137 -5.43 8.17 7.07
C ASP A 137 -4.12 7.90 6.35
N PRO A 138 -4.16 7.22 5.19
CA PRO A 138 -2.94 6.67 4.60
C PRO A 138 -1.91 7.72 4.23
N LYS A 139 -2.35 8.92 3.84
CA LYS A 139 -1.41 10.02 3.56
C LYS A 139 -0.75 10.51 4.83
N HIS A 140 -1.51 10.67 5.91
CA HIS A 140 -0.98 11.11 7.19
C HIS A 140 -0.08 10.06 7.83
N ASP A 141 -0.48 8.79 7.78
CA ASP A 141 0.24 7.67 8.38
C ASP A 141 1.60 7.46 7.71
N ILE A 142 1.64 7.41 6.38
CA ILE A 142 2.89 7.34 5.60
C ILE A 142 3.75 8.58 5.85
N GLY A 143 3.17 9.79 5.79
CA GLY A 143 3.91 11.03 6.02
C GLY A 143 4.56 11.09 7.41
N ARG A 144 3.86 10.59 8.42
CA ARG A 144 4.37 10.48 9.79
C ARG A 144 5.58 9.55 9.87
N LEU A 145 5.52 8.38 9.22
CA LEU A 145 6.64 7.43 9.17
C LEU A 145 7.87 8.05 8.51
N LEU A 146 7.71 8.59 7.30
CA LEU A 146 8.81 9.20 6.54
C LEU A 146 9.47 10.35 7.30
N SER A 147 8.67 11.16 8.00
CA SER A 147 9.17 12.31 8.76
C SER A 147 10.13 11.93 9.89
N LYS A 148 10.05 10.70 10.43
CA LYS A 148 10.98 10.20 11.47
C LYS A 148 12.43 10.20 10.98
N SER A 149 12.64 9.97 9.67
CA SER A 149 13.95 9.92 9.01
C SER A 149 14.22 11.16 8.14
N GLY A 150 13.39 12.20 8.27
CA GLY A 150 13.52 13.45 7.52
C GLY A 150 13.10 13.37 6.06
N PHE A 151 12.43 12.29 5.65
CA PHE A 151 11.89 12.14 4.30
C PHE A 151 10.50 12.76 4.17
N LEU A 152 10.20 13.14 2.93
CA LEU A 152 8.93 13.66 2.47
C LEU A 152 8.52 12.85 1.23
N TRP A 153 7.21 12.76 1.02
CA TRP A 153 6.62 12.11 -0.14
C TRP A 153 5.40 12.89 -0.59
N ASP A 154 5.39 13.26 -1.86
CA ASP A 154 4.33 14.04 -2.50
C ASP A 154 3.27 13.15 -3.21
N GLY A 155 3.47 11.84 -3.18
CA GLY A 155 2.65 10.86 -3.90
C GLY A 155 3.27 10.36 -5.21
N ALA A 156 4.48 10.79 -5.56
CA ALA A 156 5.25 10.30 -6.71
C ALA A 156 5.89 8.93 -6.45
N TYR A 157 6.76 8.49 -7.35
CA TYR A 157 7.45 7.19 -7.25
C TYR A 157 8.66 7.19 -6.32
N GLU A 158 9.12 8.37 -5.89
CA GLU A 158 10.34 8.51 -5.09
C GLU A 158 10.08 9.30 -3.82
N VAL A 159 10.86 9.04 -2.78
CA VAL A 159 10.92 9.89 -1.58
C VAL A 159 12.14 10.80 -1.62
N GLU A 160 12.03 11.96 -0.98
CA GLU A 160 13.11 12.95 -0.92
C GLU A 160 13.20 13.58 0.47
N LYS A 161 14.39 13.97 0.94
CA LYS A 161 14.49 14.80 2.17
C LYS A 161 14.14 16.26 1.89
N VAL A 162 14.47 16.73 0.68
CA VAL A 162 14.21 18.09 0.19
C VAL A 162 13.73 18.00 -1.25
N PRO A 163 12.71 18.77 -1.66
CA PRO A 163 12.24 18.77 -3.04
C PRO A 163 13.37 19.00 -4.07
N GLY A 164 13.52 18.08 -5.02
CA GLY A 164 14.54 18.10 -6.07
C GLY A 164 15.92 17.60 -5.63
N GLU A 165 16.04 17.00 -4.44
CA GLU A 165 17.29 16.41 -3.97
C GLU A 165 17.71 15.22 -4.84
N ASN A 166 16.78 14.37 -5.30
CA ASN A 166 17.12 13.20 -6.10
C ASN A 166 17.74 13.59 -7.45
N GLU A 167 17.21 14.63 -8.09
CA GLU A 167 17.79 15.20 -9.31
C GLU A 167 19.20 15.75 -9.08
N GLN A 168 19.45 16.39 -7.93
CA GLN A 168 20.78 16.89 -7.58
C GLN A 168 21.78 15.75 -7.37
N ILE A 169 21.39 14.70 -6.64
CA ILE A 169 22.21 13.51 -6.41
C ILE A 169 22.55 12.84 -7.75
N PHE A 170 21.56 12.66 -8.62
CA PHE A 170 21.76 12.06 -9.94
C PHE A 170 22.77 12.87 -10.77
N ASN A 171 22.58 14.20 -10.84
CA ASN A 171 23.48 15.08 -11.57
C ASN A 171 24.90 15.11 -10.98
N GLU A 172 25.06 15.02 -9.66
CA GLU A 172 26.37 14.90 -9.00
C GLU A 172 27.05 13.57 -9.38
N ALA A 173 26.33 12.45 -9.36
CA ALA A 173 26.84 11.15 -9.77
C ALA A 173 27.29 11.14 -11.24
N VAL A 174 26.49 11.72 -12.15
CA VAL A 174 26.83 11.84 -13.57
C VAL A 174 28.12 12.65 -13.77
N LYS A 175 28.26 13.80 -13.11
CA LYS A 175 29.47 14.62 -13.20
C LYS A 175 30.72 13.87 -12.73
N ILE A 176 30.60 13.07 -11.66
CA ILE A 176 31.73 12.25 -11.18
C ILE A 176 32.11 11.19 -12.24
N MET A 177 31.12 10.51 -12.83
CA MET A 177 31.37 9.53 -13.90
C MET A 177 32.06 10.17 -15.12
N GLU A 178 31.58 11.33 -15.57
CA GLU A 178 32.19 12.07 -16.67
C GLU A 178 33.65 12.46 -16.36
N TYR A 179 33.91 12.94 -15.15
CA TYR A 179 35.27 13.25 -14.70
C TYR A 179 36.17 11.99 -14.71
N MET A 180 35.69 10.86 -14.20
CA MET A 180 36.43 9.59 -14.21
C MET A 180 36.73 9.12 -15.64
N LEU A 181 35.78 9.24 -16.56
CA LEU A 181 35.98 8.88 -17.97
C LEU A 181 36.99 9.79 -18.67
N SER A 182 36.92 11.10 -18.41
CA SER A 182 37.84 12.09 -19.00
C SER A 182 39.29 11.90 -18.52
N THR A 183 39.48 11.65 -17.22
CA THR A 183 40.81 11.41 -16.64
C THR A 183 41.41 10.08 -17.08
N TRP A 184 40.60 9.03 -17.20
CA TRP A 184 41.04 7.76 -17.78
C TRP A 184 41.45 7.89 -19.25
N SER A 185 40.69 8.64 -20.05
CA SER A 185 40.99 8.89 -21.46
C SER A 185 42.28 9.69 -21.64
N ALA A 186 42.54 10.68 -20.77
CA ALA A 186 43.77 11.47 -20.78
C ALA A 186 45.00 10.71 -20.27
N SER A 187 44.81 9.61 -19.52
CA SER A 187 45.89 8.82 -18.93
C SER A 187 46.31 7.61 -19.79
N ARG A 188 45.70 7.41 -20.96
CA ARG A 188 46.15 6.38 -21.90
C ARG A 188 47.43 6.84 -22.59
N PRO A 189 48.56 6.11 -22.47
CA PRO A 189 49.72 6.40 -23.30
C PRO A 189 49.33 6.20 -24.76
N VAL A 190 49.69 7.16 -25.60
CA VAL A 190 49.65 6.98 -27.06
C VAL A 190 50.61 5.83 -27.35
N GLU A 191 50.08 4.68 -27.78
CA GLU A 191 50.91 3.65 -28.40
C GLU A 191 51.43 4.26 -29.71
N GLU A 192 52.67 4.75 -29.68
CA GLU A 192 53.40 5.18 -30.88
C GLU A 192 53.71 3.92 -31.71
N GLU A 193 53.15 3.86 -32.94
CA GLU A 193 53.50 2.90 -33.99
C GLU A 193 54.93 3.10 -34.54
#